data_AF-A0A1J9V8T7-F1
#
_entry.id   AF-A0A1J9V8T7-F1
#
_cell.length_a   1.000
_cell.length_b   1.000
_cell.length_c   1.000
_cell.angle_alpha   90.00
_cell.angle_beta   90.00
_cell.angle_gamma   90.00
#
_symmetry.space_group_name_H-M   'P 1'
#
loop_
_entity.id
_entity.type
_entity.pdbx_description
1 polymer ?
#
loop_
_entity_poly.entity_id
_entity_poly.type
_entity_poly.pdbx_seq_one_letter_code
_entity_poly.pdbx_strand_id
1 'polypeptide(L)'
;MNVLIQTPTKWDLCRLYSNEQDLMFSIEQLKVEYKATKDPATLSQLIQAIEKAEYYLYCRATEDDTPPENNLLSVTINQLKKEVQLLIESSKKQGINDDNSSIKLIENELKAWEDMYIQLRNKIEVIHDKETLSFGQANYLSMNSDDHNERLKVFDSLTNALSKEKEIFATVLNQIGRLRNTKSNELERREVLTQSLQMNGISETVLTQMWNTTEQNLTKLVSALNVYKKDKDSITWHELMTLKESNETIFPFSVGVQNIYDALKNVDEELEKFARNAIVNGWVDAEPRDNKTPGGFCAPFFSEKESRISMRYDGSIDSVRVLAHELGHAWHFYVMSFEQSTSFLDDYLPMSTAESASIFFEVVLVNHLIKTAENTEMKKALLSWKIRNSFNYVMAIRASFQFEKSFYEECKKGPVSAHEIEKLSIAAQEKAYGNALSEYQPFVWMKYIQFYIADVPFYNYPYTFGYLVSFSLLEIMKENKDEFHLRYKEFLRETGKAPVEELMKKHFDIDLTNYEFWSKAFIQIHRDIDEYLQLI
;
A
#
# COMPACT_ATOMS: atom_id res chain seq x y z
N MET A 1 5.96 -24.31 24.73
CA MET A 1 5.99 -25.36 23.70
C MET A 1 6.05 -24.66 22.35
N ASN A 2 7.09 -24.90 21.55
CA ASN A 2 7.16 -24.36 20.18
C ASN A 2 6.15 -25.13 19.32
N VAL A 3 4.98 -24.55 19.07
CA VAL A 3 4.05 -25.09 18.07
C VAL A 3 4.70 -24.85 16.71
N LEU A 4 5.16 -25.92 16.06
CA LEU A 4 5.66 -25.85 14.69
C LEU A 4 4.45 -25.79 13.75
N ILE A 5 4.26 -24.63 13.12
CA ILE A 5 3.22 -24.43 12.11
C ILE A 5 3.85 -24.78 10.76
N GLN A 6 3.52 -25.97 10.25
CA GLN A 6 4.15 -26.51 9.04
C GLN A 6 3.48 -26.05 7.75
N THR A 7 2.19 -25.73 7.81
CA THR A 7 1.36 -25.37 6.66
C THR A 7 0.78 -23.97 6.82
N PRO A 8 0.43 -23.29 5.70
CA PRO A 8 -0.35 -22.06 5.76
C PRO A 8 -1.58 -22.21 6.68
N THR A 9 -1.83 -21.20 7.50
CA THR A 9 -2.92 -21.18 8.48
C THR A 9 -4.20 -20.58 7.90
N LYS A 10 -5.32 -20.79 8.59
CA LYS A 10 -6.59 -20.06 8.40
C LYS A 10 -6.88 -19.20 9.63
N TRP A 11 -7.76 -18.23 9.47
CA TRP A 11 -8.24 -17.44 10.59
C TRP A 11 -9.02 -18.27 11.62
N ASP A 12 -8.95 -17.82 12.86
CA ASP A 12 -9.95 -18.11 13.88
C ASP A 12 -10.81 -16.86 14.11
N LEU A 13 -11.79 -16.63 13.23
CA LEU A 13 -12.73 -15.50 13.32
C LEU A 13 -13.78 -15.71 14.41
N CYS A 14 -14.14 -16.96 14.72
CA CYS A 14 -15.16 -17.30 15.73
C CYS A 14 -14.78 -16.84 17.15
N ARG A 15 -13.49 -16.62 17.42
CA ARG A 15 -13.03 -16.05 18.68
C ARG A 15 -13.41 -14.58 18.89
N LEU A 16 -13.65 -13.82 17.80
CA LEU A 16 -13.92 -12.38 17.88
C LEU A 16 -15.36 -12.07 18.27
N TYR A 17 -16.31 -12.87 17.80
CA TYR A 17 -17.73 -12.80 18.12
C TYR A 17 -18.29 -14.21 18.34
N SER A 18 -18.99 -14.40 19.47
CA SER A 18 -19.57 -15.71 19.81
C SER A 18 -20.81 -16.02 18.97
N ASN A 19 -21.55 -14.98 18.57
CA ASN A 19 -22.65 -15.04 17.60
C ASN A 19 -22.77 -13.68 16.86
N GLU A 20 -23.50 -13.64 15.74
CA GLU A 20 -23.66 -12.42 14.94
C GLU A 20 -24.61 -11.38 15.58
N GLN A 21 -25.46 -11.77 16.53
CA GLN A 21 -26.32 -10.83 17.25
C GLN A 21 -25.51 -9.95 18.23
N ASP A 22 -24.36 -10.44 18.70
CA ASP A 22 -23.45 -9.71 19.60
C ASP A 22 -22.82 -8.47 18.93
N LEU A 23 -22.69 -8.48 17.58
CA LEU A 23 -22.13 -7.37 16.79
C LEU A 23 -22.87 -6.06 17.07
N MET A 24 -24.20 -6.08 16.99
CA MET A 24 -25.02 -4.88 17.07
C MET A 24 -25.37 -4.48 18.50
N PHE A 25 -25.54 -5.46 19.40
CA PHE A 25 -26.01 -5.19 20.76
C PHE A 25 -25.09 -4.24 21.52
N SER A 26 -23.78 -4.48 21.45
CA SER A 26 -22.77 -3.64 22.12
C SER A 26 -22.71 -2.23 21.53
N ILE A 27 -22.78 -2.09 20.20
CA ILE A 27 -22.74 -0.80 19.50
C ILE A 27 -23.94 0.07 19.89
N GLU A 28 -25.15 -0.48 19.88
CA GLU A 28 -26.35 0.29 20.22
C GLU A 28 -26.36 0.75 21.68
N GLN A 29 -25.90 -0.10 22.62
CA GLN A 29 -25.77 0.28 24.02
C GLN A 29 -24.78 1.45 24.20
N LEU A 30 -23.59 1.34 23.62
CA LEU A 30 -22.55 2.38 23.69
C LEU A 30 -23.00 3.68 23.00
N LYS A 31 -23.77 3.59 21.91
CA LYS A 31 -24.34 4.73 21.20
C LYS A 31 -25.35 5.49 22.05
N VAL A 32 -26.24 4.77 22.74
CA VAL A 32 -27.22 5.38 23.68
C VAL A 32 -26.49 6.03 24.85
N GLU A 33 -25.52 5.34 25.43
CA GLU A 33 -24.72 5.85 26.54
C GLU A 33 -23.96 7.12 26.15
N TYR A 34 -23.22 7.11 25.04
CA TYR A 34 -22.49 8.28 24.57
C TYR A 34 -23.41 9.46 24.26
N LYS A 35 -24.61 9.22 23.70
CA LYS A 35 -25.60 10.28 23.49
C LYS A 35 -26.03 10.94 24.81
N ALA A 36 -26.10 10.19 25.91
CA ALA A 36 -26.48 10.68 27.22
C ALA A 36 -25.32 11.33 27.98
N THR A 37 -24.12 10.75 27.95
CA THR A 37 -22.98 11.17 28.78
C THR A 37 -22.05 12.17 28.09
N LYS A 38 -21.92 12.07 26.75
CA LYS A 38 -20.88 12.75 25.96
C LYS A 38 -19.46 12.45 26.44
N ASP A 39 -19.26 11.31 27.10
CA ASP A 39 -17.96 10.92 27.63
C ASP A 39 -17.00 10.47 26.50
N PRO A 40 -15.78 11.01 26.42
CA PRO A 40 -14.80 10.62 25.40
C PRO A 40 -14.37 9.15 25.47
N ALA A 41 -14.35 8.52 26.65
CA ALA A 41 -13.98 7.11 26.76
C ALA A 41 -15.10 6.22 26.21
N THR A 42 -16.37 6.53 26.49
CA THR A 42 -17.52 5.85 25.84
C THR A 42 -17.49 6.04 24.32
N LEU A 43 -17.13 7.23 23.81
CA LEU A 43 -16.96 7.44 22.36
C LEU A 43 -15.86 6.56 21.78
N SER A 44 -14.72 6.48 22.45
CA SER A 44 -13.60 5.63 22.01
C SER A 44 -14.02 4.16 21.93
N GLN A 45 -14.76 3.66 22.94
CA GLN A 45 -15.32 2.31 22.93
C GLN A 45 -16.34 2.09 21.82
N LEU A 46 -17.22 3.07 21.56
CA LEU A 46 -18.19 3.01 20.47
C LEU A 46 -17.50 2.90 19.11
N ILE A 47 -16.48 3.72 18.86
CA ILE A 47 -15.69 3.68 17.63
C ILE A 47 -15.04 2.30 17.46
N GLN A 48 -14.34 1.81 18.49
CA GLN A 48 -13.70 0.48 18.45
C GLN A 48 -14.72 -0.64 18.20
N ALA A 49 -15.92 -0.57 18.78
CA ALA A 49 -16.96 -1.57 18.54
C ALA A 49 -17.47 -1.56 17.09
N ILE A 50 -17.61 -0.37 16.48
CA ILE A 50 -18.00 -0.22 15.08
C ILE A 50 -16.89 -0.73 14.15
N GLU A 51 -15.64 -0.33 14.36
CA GLU A 51 -14.49 -0.80 13.58
C GLU A 51 -14.32 -2.31 13.69
N LYS A 52 -14.44 -2.86 14.90
CA LYS A 52 -14.39 -4.30 15.14
C LYS A 52 -15.45 -5.03 14.29
N ALA A 53 -16.67 -4.51 14.24
CA ALA A 53 -17.74 -5.10 13.43
C ALA A 53 -17.48 -4.96 11.92
N GLU A 54 -17.04 -3.78 11.48
CA GLU A 54 -16.70 -3.50 10.08
C GLU A 54 -15.59 -4.44 9.57
N TYR A 55 -14.47 -4.52 10.30
CA TYR A 55 -13.34 -5.37 9.94
C TYR A 55 -13.66 -6.85 10.08
N TYR A 56 -14.49 -7.26 11.04
CA TYR A 56 -14.97 -8.64 11.14
C TYR A 56 -15.76 -9.02 9.89
N LEU A 57 -16.72 -8.19 9.47
CA LEU A 57 -17.53 -8.45 8.28
C LEU A 57 -16.70 -8.39 7.00
N TYR A 58 -15.72 -7.50 6.93
CA TYR A 58 -14.75 -7.46 5.84
C TYR A 58 -13.97 -8.77 5.73
N CYS A 59 -13.43 -9.29 6.85
CA CYS A 59 -12.76 -10.59 6.86
C CYS A 59 -13.71 -11.72 6.43
N ARG A 60 -14.94 -11.77 6.99
CA ARG A 60 -15.95 -12.77 6.63
C ARG A 60 -16.27 -12.76 5.13
N ALA A 61 -16.38 -11.58 4.51
CA ALA A 61 -16.68 -11.44 3.09
C ALA A 61 -15.60 -12.01 2.15
N THR A 62 -14.40 -12.27 2.68
CA THR A 62 -13.30 -12.91 1.93
C THR A 62 -13.26 -14.42 2.11
N GLU A 63 -14.12 -15.00 2.96
CA GLU A 63 -14.27 -16.45 3.08
C GLU A 63 -15.24 -17.00 2.03
N ASP A 64 -15.01 -18.26 1.65
CA ASP A 64 -15.76 -18.94 0.58
C ASP A 64 -17.26 -19.09 0.89
N ASP A 65 -17.60 -19.22 2.18
CA ASP A 65 -18.96 -19.48 2.69
C ASP A 65 -19.54 -18.25 3.41
N THR A 66 -19.70 -17.13 2.70
CA THR A 66 -20.27 -15.89 3.28
C THR A 66 -21.81 -15.92 3.25
N PRO A 67 -22.51 -15.85 4.39
CA PRO A 67 -23.96 -15.71 4.42
C PRO A 67 -24.43 -14.40 3.76
N PRO A 68 -25.53 -14.40 2.99
CA PRO A 68 -26.07 -13.18 2.38
C PRO A 68 -26.42 -12.07 3.39
N GLU A 69 -26.76 -12.46 4.63
CA GLU A 69 -27.10 -11.56 5.75
C GLU A 69 -25.94 -10.62 6.11
N ASN A 70 -24.69 -11.04 5.89
CA ASN A 70 -23.50 -10.22 6.15
C ASN A 70 -23.50 -8.94 5.32
N ASN A 71 -24.01 -8.98 4.08
CA ASN A 71 -24.04 -7.79 3.23
C ASN A 71 -24.97 -6.72 3.80
N LEU A 72 -26.14 -7.12 4.32
CA LEU A 72 -27.09 -6.20 4.95
C LEU A 72 -26.51 -5.61 6.24
N LEU A 73 -25.80 -6.46 7.02
CA LEU A 73 -25.17 -6.02 8.25
C LEU A 73 -24.01 -5.04 7.97
N SER A 74 -23.19 -5.29 6.95
CA SER A 74 -22.13 -4.38 6.50
C SER A 74 -22.68 -3.00 6.11
N VAL A 75 -23.79 -2.96 5.39
CA VAL A 75 -24.46 -1.68 5.05
C VAL A 75 -24.91 -0.94 6.31
N THR A 76 -25.45 -1.67 7.29
CA THR A 76 -25.92 -1.10 8.56
C THR A 76 -24.76 -0.55 9.40
N ILE A 77 -23.67 -1.29 9.53
CA ILE A 77 -22.44 -0.86 10.24
C ILE A 77 -21.84 0.38 9.56
N ASN A 78 -21.75 0.39 8.23
CA ASN A 78 -21.26 1.55 7.48
C ASN A 78 -22.13 2.80 7.70
N GLN A 79 -23.45 2.63 7.79
CA GLN A 79 -24.37 3.72 8.11
C GLN A 79 -24.15 4.22 9.54
N LEU A 80 -23.93 3.33 10.51
CA LEU A 80 -23.61 3.68 11.89
C LEU A 80 -22.28 4.42 12.02
N LYS A 81 -21.23 3.98 11.32
CA LYS A 81 -19.93 4.67 11.23
C LYS A 81 -20.14 6.12 10.79
N LYS A 82 -20.87 6.33 9.68
CA LYS A 82 -21.22 7.67 9.18
C LYS A 82 -22.00 8.52 10.18
N GLU A 83 -22.98 7.93 10.87
CA GLU A 83 -23.72 8.65 11.92
C GLU A 83 -22.80 9.10 13.06
N VAL A 84 -21.90 8.24 13.52
CA VAL A 84 -20.95 8.57 14.59
C VAL A 84 -19.93 9.61 14.12
N GLN A 85 -19.43 9.52 12.89
CA GLN A 85 -18.58 10.56 12.29
C GLN A 85 -19.27 11.94 12.30
N LEU A 86 -20.55 12.00 11.90
CA LEU A 86 -21.34 13.24 11.96
C LEU A 86 -21.54 13.75 13.40
N LEU A 87 -21.71 12.86 14.37
CA LEU A 87 -21.77 13.24 15.79
C LEU A 87 -20.43 13.81 16.29
N ILE A 88 -19.31 13.22 15.89
CA ILE A 88 -17.97 13.73 16.20
C ILE A 88 -17.78 15.11 15.57
N GLU A 89 -18.11 15.27 14.29
CA GLU A 89 -18.00 16.55 13.59
C GLU A 89 -18.88 17.64 14.20
N SER A 90 -20.14 17.35 14.50
CA SER A 90 -21.05 18.32 15.11
C SER A 90 -20.59 18.74 16.52
N SER A 91 -19.95 17.84 17.26
CA SER A 91 -19.34 18.17 18.56
C SER A 91 -18.10 19.07 18.43
N LYS A 92 -17.32 18.92 17.34
CA LYS A 92 -16.16 19.77 17.03
C LYS A 92 -16.58 21.13 16.44
N LYS A 93 -17.72 21.20 15.75
CA LYS A 93 -18.22 22.37 15.02
C LYS A 93 -19.34 23.12 15.78
N GLN A 94 -19.05 23.66 16.96
CA GLN A 94 -19.76 24.88 17.40
C GLN A 94 -19.15 26.07 16.61
N GLY A 95 -19.60 26.32 15.37
CA GLY A 95 -19.40 27.64 14.74
C GLY A 95 -18.99 27.78 13.26
N ILE A 96 -19.27 26.86 12.32
CA ILE A 96 -19.08 27.15 10.86
C ILE A 96 -20.24 26.59 10.01
N ASN A 97 -20.79 27.46 9.14
CA ASN A 97 -22.02 27.33 8.32
C ASN A 97 -21.88 26.53 6.99
N ASP A 98 -23.02 25.93 6.57
CA ASP A 98 -23.61 25.64 5.24
C ASP A 98 -22.83 25.18 3.98
N ASP A 99 -21.50 25.16 3.89
CA ASP A 99 -20.80 24.73 2.65
C ASP A 99 -20.68 23.20 2.44
N ASN A 100 -21.23 22.39 3.37
CA ASN A 100 -20.99 20.94 3.39
C ASN A 100 -21.81 20.14 2.35
N SER A 101 -22.89 20.72 1.81
CA SER A 101 -23.77 20.01 0.87
C SER A 101 -23.12 19.81 -0.51
N SER A 102 -22.45 20.83 -1.04
CA SER A 102 -21.73 20.78 -2.32
C SER A 102 -20.55 19.83 -2.28
N ILE A 103 -19.78 19.83 -1.19
CA ILE A 103 -18.66 18.90 -0.98
C ILE A 103 -19.16 17.46 -0.99
N LYS A 104 -20.21 17.17 -0.23
CA LYS A 104 -20.82 15.83 -0.17
C LYS A 104 -21.37 15.36 -1.52
N LEU A 105 -21.96 16.27 -2.31
CA LEU A 105 -22.39 15.96 -3.67
C LEU A 105 -21.19 15.59 -4.55
N ILE A 106 -20.09 16.34 -4.49
CA ILE A 106 -18.87 16.04 -5.24
C ILE A 106 -18.27 14.69 -4.82
N GLU A 107 -18.26 14.38 -3.51
CA GLU A 107 -17.77 13.08 -3.01
C GLU A 107 -18.59 11.90 -3.53
N ASN A 108 -19.92 12.03 -3.54
CA ASN A 108 -20.81 11.01 -4.12
C ASN A 108 -20.56 10.84 -5.63
N GLU A 109 -20.38 11.94 -6.36
CA GLU A 109 -20.08 11.92 -7.79
C GLU A 109 -18.70 11.28 -8.07
N LEU A 110 -17.67 11.62 -7.28
CA LEU A 110 -16.36 10.98 -7.36
C LEU A 110 -16.48 9.46 -7.20
N LYS A 111 -17.28 8.99 -6.22
CA LYS A 111 -17.51 7.57 -6.03
C LYS A 111 -18.22 6.92 -7.21
N ALA A 112 -19.23 7.59 -7.78
CA ALA A 112 -19.91 7.10 -8.98
C ALA A 112 -18.96 6.95 -10.18
N TRP A 113 -17.99 7.86 -10.36
CA TRP A 113 -16.98 7.76 -11.42
C TRP A 113 -15.93 6.67 -11.16
N GLU A 114 -15.56 6.44 -9.90
CA GLU A 114 -14.74 5.28 -9.51
C GLU A 114 -15.46 3.96 -9.85
N ASP A 115 -16.74 3.83 -9.47
CA ASP A 115 -17.56 2.65 -9.78
C ASP A 115 -17.70 2.45 -11.29
N MET A 116 -17.84 3.54 -12.06
CA MET A 116 -17.86 3.48 -13.52
C MET A 116 -16.53 2.97 -14.09
N TYR A 117 -15.39 3.43 -13.57
CA TYR A 117 -14.07 2.89 -13.95
C TYR A 117 -13.99 1.38 -13.67
N ILE A 118 -14.41 0.92 -12.48
CA ILE A 118 -14.39 -0.49 -12.12
C ILE A 118 -15.24 -1.31 -13.09
N GLN A 119 -16.46 -0.85 -13.39
CA GLN A 119 -17.36 -1.51 -14.34
C GLN A 119 -16.79 -1.57 -15.76
N LEU A 120 -16.19 -0.48 -16.25
CA LEU A 120 -15.55 -0.44 -17.57
C LEU A 120 -14.38 -1.41 -17.63
N ARG A 121 -13.49 -1.39 -16.63
CA ARG A 121 -12.33 -2.30 -16.54
C ARG A 121 -12.75 -3.76 -16.53
N ASN A 122 -13.81 -4.09 -15.78
CA ASN A 122 -14.32 -5.47 -15.70
C ASN A 122 -14.98 -5.94 -17.01
N LYS A 123 -15.40 -5.02 -17.89
CA LYS A 123 -15.97 -5.33 -19.21
C LYS A 123 -14.92 -5.47 -20.32
N ILE A 124 -13.65 -5.13 -20.07
CA ILE A 124 -12.60 -5.29 -21.07
C ILE A 124 -12.40 -6.78 -21.36
N GLU A 125 -12.59 -7.14 -22.62
CA GLU A 125 -12.33 -8.45 -23.18
C GLU A 125 -11.06 -8.42 -24.05
N VAL A 126 -10.12 -9.31 -23.76
CA VAL A 126 -8.86 -9.45 -24.48
C VAL A 126 -8.89 -10.75 -25.27
N ILE A 127 -8.90 -10.64 -26.60
CA ILE A 127 -8.86 -11.81 -27.49
C ILE A 127 -7.41 -12.26 -27.65
N HIS A 128 -7.10 -13.48 -27.22
CA HIS A 128 -5.78 -14.10 -27.33
C HIS A 128 -5.92 -15.56 -27.77
N ASP A 129 -5.24 -15.95 -28.87
CA ASP A 129 -5.26 -17.32 -29.44
C ASP A 129 -6.65 -18.00 -29.52
N LYS A 130 -7.68 -17.21 -29.86
CA LYS A 130 -9.12 -17.58 -29.99
C LYS A 130 -9.88 -17.74 -28.67
N GLU A 131 -9.23 -17.51 -27.54
CA GLU A 131 -9.88 -17.39 -26.24
C GLU A 131 -10.14 -15.92 -25.89
N THR A 132 -11.18 -15.68 -25.11
CA THR A 132 -11.48 -14.36 -24.54
C THR A 132 -11.05 -14.36 -23.09
N LEU A 133 -10.04 -13.56 -22.78
CA LEU A 133 -9.55 -13.34 -21.42
C LEU A 133 -10.20 -12.08 -20.83
N SER A 134 -10.54 -12.11 -19.54
CA SER A 134 -10.85 -10.89 -18.79
C SER A 134 -9.60 -9.99 -18.67
N PHE A 135 -9.79 -8.69 -18.41
CA PHE A 135 -8.68 -7.80 -18.09
C PHE A 135 -7.74 -8.37 -17.02
N GLY A 136 -8.30 -8.92 -15.93
CA GLY A 136 -7.52 -9.46 -14.83
C GLY A 136 -6.63 -10.63 -15.24
N GLN A 137 -7.19 -11.58 -16.00
CA GLN A 137 -6.44 -12.73 -16.53
C GLN A 137 -5.36 -12.29 -17.53
N ALA A 138 -5.70 -11.42 -18.48
CA ALA A 138 -4.74 -10.93 -19.48
C ALA A 138 -3.61 -10.11 -18.82
N ASN A 139 -3.93 -9.24 -17.87
CA ASN A 139 -2.92 -8.49 -17.12
C ASN A 139 -2.03 -9.41 -16.28
N TYR A 140 -2.59 -10.46 -15.67
CA TYR A 140 -1.79 -11.43 -14.93
C TYR A 140 -0.85 -12.23 -15.86
N LEU A 141 -1.39 -12.81 -16.94
CA LEU A 141 -0.63 -13.65 -17.88
C LEU A 141 0.47 -12.85 -18.60
N SER A 142 0.16 -11.63 -19.05
CA SER A 142 1.15 -10.75 -19.71
C SER A 142 2.33 -10.39 -18.80
N MET A 143 2.16 -10.41 -17.48
CA MET A 143 3.22 -10.07 -16.52
C MET A 143 3.92 -11.31 -15.95
N ASN A 144 3.21 -12.44 -15.80
CA ASN A 144 3.65 -13.55 -14.94
C ASN A 144 3.78 -14.90 -15.64
N SER A 145 3.32 -15.08 -16.89
CA SER A 145 3.47 -16.35 -17.61
C SER A 145 4.95 -16.77 -17.67
N ASP A 146 5.25 -18.06 -17.52
CA ASP A 146 6.64 -18.55 -17.59
C ASP A 146 7.20 -18.51 -19.01
N ASP A 147 6.34 -18.63 -20.04
CA ASP A 147 6.73 -18.47 -21.43
C ASP A 147 6.84 -16.98 -21.79
N HIS A 148 8.06 -16.56 -22.15
CA HIS A 148 8.35 -15.19 -22.58
C HIS A 148 7.55 -14.76 -23.81
N ASN A 149 7.38 -15.64 -24.80
CA ASN A 149 6.62 -15.32 -26.01
C ASN A 149 5.14 -15.15 -25.69
N GLU A 150 4.62 -15.98 -24.78
CA GLU A 150 3.25 -15.86 -24.30
C GLU A 150 3.03 -14.53 -23.58
N ARG A 151 3.95 -14.14 -22.68
CA ARG A 151 3.89 -12.83 -22.00
C ARG A 151 3.78 -11.68 -22.99
N LEU A 152 4.62 -11.67 -24.03
CA LEU A 152 4.63 -10.60 -25.05
C LEU A 152 3.34 -10.59 -25.88
N LYS A 153 2.87 -11.74 -26.38
CA LYS A 153 1.63 -11.80 -27.17
C LYS A 153 0.40 -11.33 -26.39
N VAL A 154 0.29 -11.76 -25.12
CA VAL A 154 -0.83 -11.33 -24.27
C VAL A 154 -0.70 -9.85 -23.92
N PHE A 155 0.53 -9.34 -23.71
CA PHE A 155 0.78 -7.92 -23.48
C PHE A 155 0.36 -7.05 -24.67
N ASP A 156 0.68 -7.46 -25.89
CA ASP A 156 0.27 -6.77 -27.12
C ASP A 156 -1.25 -6.81 -27.28
N SER A 157 -1.87 -7.96 -27.03
CA SER A 157 -3.33 -8.14 -27.10
C SER A 157 -4.05 -7.26 -26.09
N LEU A 158 -3.54 -7.19 -24.85
CA LEU A 158 -4.05 -6.32 -23.80
C LEU A 158 -3.88 -4.83 -24.16
N THR A 159 -2.71 -4.44 -24.66
CA THR A 159 -2.41 -3.06 -25.08
C THR A 159 -3.35 -2.63 -26.20
N ASN A 160 -3.61 -3.50 -27.18
CA ASN A 160 -4.58 -3.25 -28.25
C ASN A 160 -6.03 -3.13 -27.75
N ALA A 161 -6.43 -3.95 -26.77
CA ALA A 161 -7.76 -3.85 -26.16
C ALA A 161 -7.92 -2.52 -25.42
N LEU A 162 -6.92 -2.12 -24.62
CA LEU A 162 -6.91 -0.83 -23.93
C LEU A 162 -6.95 0.34 -24.91
N SER A 163 -6.18 0.27 -26.00
CA SER A 163 -6.19 1.32 -27.03
C SER A 163 -7.56 1.54 -27.67
N LYS A 164 -8.45 0.55 -27.71
CA LYS A 164 -9.81 0.70 -28.25
C LYS A 164 -10.74 1.42 -27.27
N GLU A 165 -10.54 1.22 -25.98
CA GLU A 165 -11.38 1.77 -24.90
C GLU A 165 -10.86 3.11 -24.34
N LYS A 166 -9.70 3.58 -24.80
CA LYS A 166 -9.02 4.74 -24.22
C LYS A 166 -9.86 6.00 -24.11
N GLU A 167 -10.76 6.27 -25.06
CA GLU A 167 -11.56 7.50 -25.07
C GLU A 167 -12.57 7.55 -23.91
N ILE A 168 -13.19 6.41 -23.57
CA ILE A 168 -14.13 6.35 -22.44
C ILE A 168 -13.39 6.42 -21.11
N PHE A 169 -12.23 5.77 -20.98
CA PHE A 169 -11.39 5.87 -19.79
C PHE A 169 -10.85 7.28 -19.58
N ALA A 170 -10.46 7.97 -20.66
CA ALA A 170 -10.04 9.37 -20.61
C ALA A 170 -11.20 10.25 -20.14
N THR A 171 -12.41 10.00 -20.60
CA THR A 171 -13.61 10.72 -20.14
C THR A 171 -13.79 10.57 -18.63
N VAL A 172 -13.75 9.33 -18.11
CA VAL A 172 -13.89 9.07 -16.67
C VAL A 172 -12.79 9.76 -15.86
N LEU A 173 -11.53 9.62 -16.28
CA LEU A 173 -10.41 10.23 -15.57
C LEU A 173 -10.50 11.77 -15.56
N ASN A 174 -10.96 12.38 -16.65
CA ASN A 174 -11.24 13.83 -16.72
C ASN A 174 -12.34 14.26 -15.76
N GLN A 175 -13.41 13.48 -15.58
CA GLN A 175 -14.47 13.83 -14.62
C GLN A 175 -13.92 13.80 -13.19
N ILE A 176 -13.15 12.78 -12.85
CA ILE A 176 -12.48 12.68 -11.54
C ILE A 176 -11.52 13.85 -11.33
N GLY A 177 -10.66 14.14 -12.30
CA GLY A 177 -9.71 15.25 -12.24
C GLY A 177 -10.40 16.60 -12.08
N ARG A 178 -11.48 16.86 -12.82
CA ARG A 178 -12.29 18.07 -12.68
C ARG A 178 -12.92 18.17 -11.31
N LEU A 179 -13.58 17.12 -10.84
CA LEU A 179 -14.27 17.11 -9.54
C LEU A 179 -13.30 17.31 -8.37
N ARG A 180 -12.12 16.65 -8.40
CA ARG A 180 -11.07 16.87 -7.39
C ARG A 180 -10.54 18.30 -7.43
N ASN A 181 -10.28 18.86 -8.61
CA ASN A 181 -9.86 20.24 -8.76
C ASN A 181 -10.93 21.23 -8.25
N THR A 182 -12.21 21.02 -8.57
CA THR A 182 -13.31 21.86 -8.09
C THR A 182 -13.45 21.78 -6.56
N LYS A 183 -13.48 20.56 -5.99
CA LYS A 183 -13.54 20.37 -4.52
C LYS A 183 -12.36 21.07 -3.83
N SER A 184 -11.15 20.76 -4.28
CA SER A 184 -9.93 21.23 -3.62
C SER A 184 -9.70 22.74 -3.81
N ASN A 185 -9.72 23.22 -5.06
CA ASN A 185 -9.32 24.60 -5.37
C ASN A 185 -10.44 25.60 -5.12
N GLU A 186 -11.69 25.28 -5.48
CA GLU A 186 -12.79 26.25 -5.45
C GLU A 186 -13.50 26.28 -4.09
N LEU A 187 -13.75 25.10 -3.49
CA LEU A 187 -14.45 25.01 -2.22
C LEU A 187 -13.48 25.07 -1.03
N GLU A 188 -12.36 24.35 -1.10
CA GLU A 188 -11.42 24.23 0.02
C GLU A 188 -10.19 25.14 -0.08
N ARG A 189 -10.09 25.91 -1.18
CA ARG A 189 -9.04 26.90 -1.47
C ARG A 189 -7.60 26.38 -1.29
N ARG A 190 -7.37 25.13 -1.67
CA ARG A 190 -6.07 24.43 -1.58
C ARG A 190 -5.85 23.55 -2.81
N GLU A 191 -4.60 23.27 -3.17
CA GLU A 191 -4.32 22.34 -4.27
C GLU A 191 -4.53 20.88 -3.85
N VAL A 192 -4.91 20.02 -4.81
CA VAL A 192 -5.15 18.58 -4.58
C VAL A 192 -3.94 17.91 -3.93
N LEU A 193 -2.72 18.28 -4.38
CA LEU A 193 -1.48 17.78 -3.79
C LEU A 193 -1.32 18.22 -2.34
N THR A 194 -1.59 19.49 -2.02
CA THR A 194 -1.50 20.00 -0.64
C THR A 194 -2.42 19.23 0.32
N GLN A 195 -3.62 18.84 -0.12
CA GLN A 195 -4.52 18.03 0.68
C GLN A 195 -3.97 16.63 0.92
N SER A 196 -3.49 15.97 -0.14
CA SER A 196 -2.86 14.65 -0.01
C SER A 196 -1.66 14.67 0.93
N LEU A 197 -0.83 15.72 0.86
CA LEU A 197 0.31 15.92 1.77
C LEU A 197 -0.13 16.10 3.23
N GLN A 198 -1.18 16.90 3.48
CA GLN A 198 -1.76 17.08 4.82
C GLN A 198 -2.30 15.77 5.40
N MET A 199 -3.04 14.99 4.61
CA MET A 199 -3.51 13.65 5.01
C MET A 199 -2.36 12.70 5.34
N ASN A 200 -1.21 12.89 4.68
CA ASN A 200 0.00 12.10 4.92
C ASN A 200 0.94 12.70 5.98
N GLY A 201 0.54 13.79 6.64
CA GLY A 201 1.33 14.44 7.70
C GLY A 201 2.68 14.98 7.23
N ILE A 202 2.82 15.28 5.93
CA ILE A 202 4.06 15.79 5.33
C ILE A 202 3.85 17.15 4.65
N SER A 203 4.92 17.89 4.49
CA SER A 203 5.02 19.17 3.81
C SER A 203 5.50 18.97 2.37
N GLU A 204 5.26 19.98 1.54
CA GLU A 204 5.77 20.00 0.17
C GLU A 204 7.31 20.01 0.13
N THR A 205 7.95 20.60 1.14
CA THR A 205 9.41 20.58 1.26
C THR A 205 9.93 19.16 1.44
N VAL A 206 9.32 18.38 2.34
CA VAL A 206 9.66 16.97 2.55
C VAL A 206 9.48 16.15 1.28
N LEU A 207 8.33 16.28 0.62
CA LEU A 207 8.07 15.60 -0.66
C LEU A 207 9.14 15.97 -1.71
N THR A 208 9.45 17.25 -1.82
CA THR A 208 10.45 17.76 -2.77
C THR A 208 11.84 17.20 -2.48
N GLN A 209 12.24 17.12 -1.21
CA GLN A 209 13.54 16.59 -0.83
C GLN A 209 13.66 15.09 -1.06
N MET A 210 12.59 14.33 -0.81
CA MET A 210 12.49 12.91 -1.16
C MET A 210 12.73 12.70 -2.67
N TRP A 211 12.05 13.48 -3.51
CA TRP A 211 12.19 13.37 -4.97
C TRP A 211 13.51 13.90 -5.52
N ASN A 212 14.04 14.98 -4.94
CA ASN A 212 15.36 15.51 -5.30
C ASN A 212 16.46 14.50 -4.99
N THR A 213 16.39 13.85 -3.84
CA THR A 213 17.35 12.81 -3.47
C THR A 213 17.28 11.62 -4.42
N THR A 214 16.06 11.22 -4.81
CA THR A 214 15.87 10.16 -5.82
C THR A 214 16.46 10.55 -7.18
N GLU A 215 16.25 11.79 -7.63
CA GLU A 215 16.82 12.30 -8.88
C GLU A 215 18.36 12.31 -8.85
N GLN A 216 18.97 12.75 -7.74
CA GLN A 216 20.42 12.77 -7.60
C GLN A 216 21.07 11.38 -7.67
N ASN A 217 20.32 10.33 -7.32
CA ASN A 217 20.78 8.95 -7.39
C ASN A 217 20.31 8.20 -8.66
N LEU A 218 19.60 8.89 -9.57
CA LEU A 218 19.04 8.29 -10.79
C LEU A 218 20.12 7.64 -11.66
N THR A 219 21.30 8.25 -11.78
CA THR A 219 22.41 7.67 -12.58
C THR A 219 22.81 6.29 -12.07
N LYS A 220 22.88 6.08 -10.75
CA LYS A 220 23.24 4.77 -10.18
C LYS A 220 22.11 3.75 -10.35
N LEU A 221 20.86 4.16 -10.13
CA LEU A 221 19.69 3.31 -10.39
C LEU A 221 19.63 2.86 -11.85
N VAL A 222 19.81 3.79 -12.80
CA VAL A 222 19.87 3.50 -14.24
C VAL A 222 21.06 2.61 -14.59
N SER A 223 22.21 2.77 -13.91
CA SER A 223 23.35 1.88 -14.15
C SER A 223 23.03 0.42 -13.81
N ALA A 224 22.19 0.18 -12.79
CA ALA A 224 21.73 -1.16 -12.43
C ALA A 224 20.78 -1.75 -13.49
N LEU A 225 20.04 -0.92 -14.23
CA LEU A 225 19.21 -1.39 -15.35
C LEU A 225 20.04 -2.02 -16.47
N ASN A 226 21.29 -1.56 -16.68
CA ASN A 226 22.16 -2.09 -17.73
C ASN A 226 22.48 -3.57 -17.54
N VAL A 227 22.49 -4.07 -16.30
CA VAL A 227 22.73 -5.50 -16.01
C VAL A 227 21.67 -6.38 -16.66
N TYR A 228 20.43 -5.88 -16.74
CA TYR A 228 19.30 -6.67 -17.23
C TYR A 228 19.18 -6.67 -18.76
N LYS A 229 20.05 -5.96 -19.49
CA LYS A 229 19.98 -5.86 -20.94
C LYS A 229 20.39 -7.16 -21.68
N LYS A 230 21.11 -8.10 -21.05
CA LYS A 230 21.49 -9.41 -21.61
C LYS A 230 21.90 -9.35 -23.10
N ASP A 231 22.99 -8.63 -23.39
CA ASP A 231 23.57 -8.37 -24.73
C ASP A 231 22.76 -7.46 -25.68
N LYS A 232 21.62 -6.91 -25.25
CA LYS A 232 20.86 -5.89 -26.00
C LYS A 232 21.40 -4.48 -25.74
N ASP A 233 21.22 -3.58 -26.70
CA ASP A 233 21.53 -2.15 -26.53
C ASP A 233 20.57 -1.47 -25.53
N SER A 234 19.34 -1.98 -25.44
CA SER A 234 18.24 -1.44 -24.62
C SER A 234 17.30 -2.53 -24.11
N ILE A 235 16.52 -2.21 -23.09
CA ILE A 235 15.47 -3.06 -22.51
C ILE A 235 14.15 -2.29 -22.56
N THR A 236 13.04 -2.98 -22.82
CA THR A 236 11.71 -2.36 -22.78
C THR A 236 11.16 -2.30 -21.35
N TRP A 237 10.15 -1.46 -21.12
CA TRP A 237 9.40 -1.46 -19.86
C TRP A 237 8.83 -2.85 -19.53
N HIS A 238 8.25 -3.54 -20.51
CA HIS A 238 7.66 -4.86 -20.28
C HIS A 238 8.71 -5.89 -19.88
N GLU A 239 9.86 -5.88 -20.54
CA GLU A 239 10.97 -6.77 -20.19
C GLU A 239 11.43 -6.51 -18.76
N LEU A 240 11.67 -5.24 -18.39
CA LEU A 240 12.09 -4.86 -17.04
C LEU A 240 11.09 -5.32 -15.97
N MET A 241 9.79 -5.12 -16.21
CA MET A 241 8.74 -5.47 -15.25
C MET A 241 8.49 -6.98 -15.14
N THR A 242 8.87 -7.77 -16.17
CA THR A 242 8.65 -9.22 -16.23
C THR A 242 9.92 -10.05 -16.12
N LEU A 243 11.04 -9.46 -15.71
CA LEU A 243 12.26 -10.19 -15.40
C LEU A 243 11.96 -11.30 -14.37
N LYS A 244 12.47 -12.49 -14.61
CA LYS A 244 12.53 -13.58 -13.62
C LYS A 244 13.96 -14.08 -13.56
N GLU A 245 14.49 -14.29 -12.36
CA GLU A 245 15.76 -15.00 -12.19
C GLU A 245 15.52 -16.49 -12.37
N SER A 246 16.47 -17.22 -12.95
CA SER A 246 16.30 -18.66 -13.25
C SER A 246 16.21 -19.56 -12.01
N ASN A 247 16.59 -19.04 -10.83
CA ASN A 247 16.67 -19.76 -9.56
C ASN A 247 15.67 -19.18 -8.55
N GLU A 248 14.37 -19.16 -8.89
CA GLU A 248 13.33 -18.79 -7.94
C GLU A 248 13.39 -19.74 -6.73
N THR A 249 13.79 -19.19 -5.59
CA THR A 249 13.91 -19.95 -4.35
C THR A 249 12.51 -20.13 -3.76
N ILE A 250 12.10 -21.38 -3.57
CA ILE A 250 10.84 -21.70 -2.90
C ILE A 250 11.09 -21.70 -1.39
N PHE A 251 10.32 -20.90 -0.66
CA PHE A 251 10.27 -20.87 0.78
C PHE A 251 9.01 -21.61 1.25
N PRO A 252 9.13 -22.83 1.81
CA PRO A 252 8.00 -23.45 2.50
C PRO A 252 7.48 -22.52 3.60
N PHE A 253 6.16 -22.51 3.86
CA PHE A 253 5.55 -21.59 4.82
C PHE A 253 6.26 -21.52 6.17
N SER A 254 6.58 -22.69 6.75
CA SER A 254 7.33 -22.78 8.01
C SER A 254 8.72 -22.13 7.95
N VAL A 255 9.42 -22.27 6.82
CA VAL A 255 10.73 -21.65 6.58
C VAL A 255 10.58 -20.14 6.41
N GLY A 256 9.59 -19.67 5.64
CA GLY A 256 9.30 -18.25 5.51
C GLY A 256 8.98 -17.58 6.85
N VAL A 257 8.10 -18.20 7.64
CA VAL A 257 7.74 -17.76 8.99
C VAL A 257 8.95 -17.74 9.93
N GLN A 258 9.79 -18.78 9.90
CA GLN A 258 10.99 -18.83 10.74
C GLN A 258 12.00 -17.73 10.35
N ASN A 259 12.20 -17.46 9.05
CA ASN A 259 13.03 -16.35 8.60
C ASN A 259 12.48 -14.98 9.07
N ILE A 260 11.17 -14.79 9.08
CA ILE A 260 10.56 -13.56 9.65
C ILE A 260 10.88 -13.44 11.14
N TYR A 261 10.73 -14.52 11.92
CA TYR A 261 11.06 -14.50 13.35
C TYR A 261 12.53 -14.16 13.59
N ASP A 262 13.44 -14.81 12.86
CA ASP A 262 14.87 -14.58 13.02
C ASP A 262 15.28 -13.18 12.56
N ALA A 263 14.66 -12.65 11.50
CA ALA A 263 14.86 -11.29 11.05
C ALA A 263 14.41 -10.26 12.10
N LEU A 264 13.19 -10.41 12.64
CA LEU A 264 12.65 -9.51 13.66
C LEU A 264 13.41 -9.58 14.98
N LYS A 265 13.85 -10.78 15.39
CA LYS A 265 14.69 -10.94 16.58
C LYS A 265 16.01 -10.18 16.49
N ASN A 266 16.56 -10.00 15.28
CA ASN A 266 17.76 -9.19 15.08
C ASN A 266 17.53 -7.70 15.35
N VAL A 267 16.28 -7.23 15.22
CA VAL A 267 15.86 -5.88 15.62
C VAL A 267 15.61 -5.85 17.12
N ASP A 268 14.60 -6.59 17.60
CA ASP A 268 14.27 -6.73 19.02
C ASP A 268 13.45 -8.02 19.28
N GLU A 269 13.61 -8.62 20.45
CA GLU A 269 12.87 -9.84 20.82
C GLU A 269 11.36 -9.62 20.95
N GLU A 270 10.90 -8.40 21.27
CA GLU A 270 9.47 -8.07 21.38
C GLU A 270 8.76 -8.26 20.03
N LEU A 271 9.40 -7.86 18.93
CA LEU A 271 8.87 -8.00 17.57
C LEU A 271 8.74 -9.46 17.16
N GLU A 272 9.75 -10.28 17.46
CA GLU A 272 9.70 -11.72 17.19
C GLU A 272 8.59 -12.41 18.00
N LYS A 273 8.48 -12.11 19.30
CA LYS A 273 7.44 -12.66 20.17
C LYS A 273 6.05 -12.26 19.68
N PHE A 274 5.87 -11.02 19.23
CA PHE A 274 4.63 -10.54 18.66
C PHE A 274 4.28 -11.30 17.37
N ALA A 275 5.19 -11.37 16.40
CA ALA A 275 4.96 -12.08 15.15
C ALA A 275 4.66 -13.57 15.39
N ARG A 276 5.35 -14.20 16.34
CA ARG A 276 5.06 -15.58 16.77
C ARG A 276 3.66 -15.72 17.33
N ASN A 277 3.26 -14.80 18.21
CA ASN A 277 1.92 -14.77 18.79
C ASN A 277 0.83 -14.63 17.72
N ALA A 278 1.04 -13.78 16.71
CA ALA A 278 0.09 -13.58 15.63
C ALA A 278 -0.15 -14.88 14.82
N ILE A 279 0.94 -15.56 14.41
CA ILE A 279 0.83 -16.80 13.63
C ILE A 279 0.23 -17.93 14.50
N VAL A 280 0.70 -18.11 15.74
CA VAL A 280 0.26 -19.22 16.61
C VAL A 280 -1.21 -19.10 17.02
N ASN A 281 -1.73 -17.89 17.17
CA ASN A 281 -3.12 -17.65 17.55
C ASN A 281 -4.07 -17.48 16.35
N GLY A 282 -3.68 -17.91 15.15
CA GLY A 282 -4.58 -17.94 13.99
C GLY A 282 -4.97 -16.57 13.47
N TRP A 283 -4.08 -15.57 13.56
CA TRP A 283 -4.35 -14.24 12.97
C TRP A 283 -4.17 -14.22 11.46
N VAL A 284 -3.47 -15.21 10.90
CA VAL A 284 -3.10 -15.23 9.48
C VAL A 284 -3.89 -16.31 8.75
N ASP A 285 -4.58 -15.90 7.68
CA ASP A 285 -5.13 -16.78 6.67
C ASP A 285 -4.24 -16.70 5.42
N ALA A 286 -3.34 -17.67 5.28
CA ALA A 286 -2.32 -17.73 4.23
C ALA A 286 -2.61 -18.80 3.17
N GLU A 287 -3.60 -19.67 3.40
CA GLU A 287 -3.90 -20.82 2.55
C GLU A 287 -4.31 -20.38 1.12
N PRO A 288 -3.61 -20.87 0.07
CA PRO A 288 -3.98 -20.58 -1.30
C PRO A 288 -5.35 -21.15 -1.68
N ARG A 289 -6.19 -20.31 -2.28
CA ARG A 289 -7.51 -20.66 -2.85
C ARG A 289 -7.72 -19.94 -4.18
N ASP A 290 -8.50 -20.53 -5.08
CA ASP A 290 -8.65 -20.05 -6.47
C ASP A 290 -9.26 -18.64 -6.56
N ASN A 291 -10.17 -18.30 -5.65
CA ASN A 291 -10.82 -17.00 -5.54
C ASN A 291 -10.05 -15.99 -4.68
N LYS A 292 -8.94 -16.40 -4.06
CA LYS A 292 -8.12 -15.53 -3.22
C LYS A 292 -7.11 -14.78 -4.07
N THR A 293 -7.33 -13.48 -4.22
CA THR A 293 -6.48 -12.62 -5.05
C THR A 293 -5.04 -12.59 -4.54
N PRO A 294 -4.05 -12.47 -5.44
CA PRO A 294 -2.68 -12.19 -5.03
C PRO A 294 -2.59 -10.85 -4.29
N GLY A 295 -1.73 -10.78 -3.28
CA GLY A 295 -1.62 -9.64 -2.35
C GLY A 295 -1.99 -10.03 -0.92
N GLY A 296 -2.18 -9.02 -0.09
CA GLY A 296 -2.63 -9.19 1.29
C GLY A 296 -3.32 -7.95 1.84
N PHE A 297 -3.94 -8.12 3.00
CA PHE A 297 -4.40 -7.02 3.84
C PHE A 297 -4.29 -7.41 5.32
N CYS A 298 -4.28 -6.40 6.19
CA CYS A 298 -4.30 -6.53 7.63
C CYS A 298 -5.46 -5.72 8.22
N ALA A 299 -6.39 -6.40 8.88
CA ALA A 299 -7.55 -5.80 9.53
C ALA A 299 -7.32 -5.68 11.05
N PRO A 300 -7.44 -4.49 11.65
CA PRO A 300 -7.17 -4.27 13.08
C PRO A 300 -8.36 -4.64 13.98
N PHE A 301 -8.05 -5.17 15.16
CA PHE A 301 -8.99 -5.47 16.24
C PHE A 301 -8.46 -4.86 17.54
N PHE A 302 -8.58 -3.53 17.68
CA PHE A 302 -7.94 -2.74 18.74
C PHE A 302 -8.32 -3.18 20.15
N SER A 303 -9.59 -3.54 20.38
CA SER A 303 -10.07 -4.02 21.69
C SER A 303 -9.37 -5.29 22.15
N GLU A 304 -9.10 -6.21 21.23
CA GLU A 304 -8.40 -7.47 21.49
C GLU A 304 -6.87 -7.32 21.41
N LYS A 305 -6.39 -6.18 20.87
CA LYS A 305 -4.99 -5.94 20.50
C LYS A 305 -4.46 -6.97 19.50
N GLU A 306 -5.31 -7.30 18.54
CA GLU A 306 -5.05 -8.30 17.51
C GLU A 306 -5.21 -7.73 16.11
N SER A 307 -4.90 -8.54 15.11
CA SER A 307 -5.22 -8.27 13.72
C SER A 307 -5.68 -9.54 13.01
N ARG A 308 -6.25 -9.41 11.81
CA ARG A 308 -6.51 -10.53 10.90
C ARG A 308 -5.87 -10.21 9.56
N ILE A 309 -4.91 -11.06 9.17
CA ILE A 309 -4.12 -10.93 7.96
C ILE A 309 -4.67 -11.92 6.94
N SER A 310 -5.08 -11.46 5.76
CA SER A 310 -5.40 -12.34 4.63
C SER A 310 -4.31 -12.23 3.59
N MET A 311 -3.78 -13.35 3.11
CA MET A 311 -2.90 -13.38 1.95
C MET A 311 -2.93 -14.75 1.26
N ARG A 312 -2.36 -14.84 0.06
CA ARG A 312 -2.13 -16.11 -0.64
C ARG A 312 -0.65 -16.48 -0.60
N TYR A 313 -0.29 -17.56 0.09
CA TYR A 313 1.11 -17.99 0.23
C TYR A 313 1.49 -19.06 -0.78
N ASP A 314 2.25 -18.71 -1.81
CA ASP A 314 2.68 -19.62 -2.88
C ASP A 314 4.14 -20.10 -2.74
N GLY A 315 4.85 -19.64 -1.71
CA GLY A 315 6.24 -19.99 -1.46
C GLY A 315 7.26 -19.12 -2.21
N SER A 316 6.82 -18.17 -3.03
CA SER A 316 7.70 -17.16 -3.61
C SER A 316 8.24 -16.22 -2.52
N ILE A 317 9.38 -15.57 -2.81
CA ILE A 317 9.91 -14.48 -1.97
C ILE A 317 8.87 -13.35 -1.77
N ASP A 318 8.06 -13.07 -2.79
CA ASP A 318 6.99 -12.06 -2.73
C ASP A 318 5.93 -12.45 -1.69
N SER A 319 5.54 -13.73 -1.61
CA SER A 319 4.60 -14.19 -0.59
C SER A 319 5.17 -14.11 0.84
N VAL A 320 6.47 -14.38 1.03
CA VAL A 320 7.12 -14.19 2.34
C VAL A 320 7.20 -12.71 2.71
N ARG A 321 7.52 -11.85 1.73
CA ARG A 321 7.54 -10.40 1.88
C ARG A 321 6.15 -9.84 2.22
N VAL A 322 5.09 -10.29 1.55
CA VAL A 322 3.71 -9.89 1.88
C VAL A 322 3.38 -10.30 3.31
N LEU A 323 3.72 -11.52 3.76
CA LEU A 323 3.49 -11.91 5.15
C LEU A 323 4.22 -10.98 6.13
N ALA A 324 5.48 -10.61 5.87
CA ALA A 324 6.21 -9.67 6.69
C ALA A 324 5.58 -8.27 6.68
N HIS A 325 5.14 -7.78 5.51
CA HIS A 325 4.46 -6.51 5.33
C HIS A 325 3.21 -6.43 6.21
N GLU A 326 2.32 -7.42 6.13
CA GLU A 326 1.08 -7.44 6.89
C GLU A 326 1.33 -7.61 8.40
N LEU A 327 2.38 -8.35 8.80
CA LEU A 327 2.82 -8.41 10.20
C LEU A 327 3.33 -7.06 10.71
N GLY A 328 3.92 -6.23 9.85
CA GLY A 328 4.30 -4.86 10.18
C GLY A 328 3.09 -3.97 10.43
N HIS A 329 2.03 -4.07 9.61
CA HIS A 329 0.75 -3.43 9.91
C HIS A 329 0.15 -3.94 11.23
N ALA A 330 0.13 -5.25 11.46
CA ALA A 330 -0.39 -5.83 12.70
C ALA A 330 0.38 -5.31 13.93
N TRP A 331 1.71 -5.20 13.84
CA TRP A 331 2.53 -4.60 14.89
C TRP A 331 2.18 -3.14 15.13
N HIS A 332 2.01 -2.38 14.05
CA HIS A 332 1.62 -0.97 14.13
C HIS A 332 0.27 -0.79 14.84
N PHE A 333 -0.74 -1.57 14.46
CA PHE A 333 -2.05 -1.56 15.13
C PHE A 333 -1.96 -2.01 16.58
N TYR A 334 -1.15 -3.03 16.88
CA TYR A 334 -0.91 -3.46 18.25
C TYR A 334 -0.33 -2.34 19.12
N VAL A 335 0.67 -1.61 18.66
CA VAL A 335 1.26 -0.51 19.45
C VAL A 335 0.32 0.69 19.58
N MET A 336 -0.46 0.98 18.54
CA MET A 336 -1.51 2.03 18.58
C MET A 336 -2.67 1.66 19.52
N SER A 337 -2.95 0.37 19.73
CA SER A 337 -4.03 -0.10 20.63
C SER A 337 -3.88 0.32 22.10
N PHE A 338 -2.69 0.79 22.48
CA PHE A 338 -2.42 1.31 23.82
C PHE A 338 -2.80 2.78 23.98
N GLU A 339 -3.28 3.42 22.91
CA GLU A 339 -3.73 4.81 22.91
C GLU A 339 -5.25 4.89 22.70
N GLN A 340 -5.89 5.83 23.41
CA GLN A 340 -7.30 6.14 23.17
C GLN A 340 -7.42 7.07 21.96
N SER A 341 -8.38 6.78 21.09
CA SER A 341 -8.77 7.65 19.97
C SER A 341 -10.25 7.95 20.01
N THR A 342 -10.61 9.18 19.62
CA THR A 342 -11.99 9.63 19.42
C THR A 342 -12.29 9.89 17.93
N SER A 343 -11.54 9.23 17.04
CA SER A 343 -11.68 9.28 15.58
C SER A 343 -11.54 7.86 15.03
N PHE A 344 -12.18 7.55 13.90
CA PHE A 344 -12.00 6.27 13.22
C PHE A 344 -10.62 6.17 12.58
N LEU A 345 -10.03 4.98 12.54
CA LEU A 345 -8.69 4.72 12.04
C LEU A 345 -8.44 5.30 10.66
N ASP A 346 -9.36 5.07 9.71
CA ASP A 346 -9.27 5.58 8.34
C ASP A 346 -9.25 7.13 8.29
N ASP A 347 -9.79 7.79 9.31
CA ASP A 347 -9.84 9.26 9.38
C ASP A 347 -8.53 9.87 9.91
N TYR A 348 -7.68 9.10 10.61
CA TYR A 348 -6.51 9.66 11.30
C TYR A 348 -5.18 8.94 11.06
N LEU A 349 -5.15 7.72 10.53
CA LEU A 349 -3.89 7.01 10.24
C LEU A 349 -3.36 7.39 8.85
N PRO A 350 -2.24 8.13 8.75
CA PRO A 350 -1.65 8.49 7.47
C PRO A 350 -1.06 7.26 6.76
N MET A 351 -1.32 7.10 5.45
CA MET A 351 -0.72 6.02 4.65
C MET A 351 0.82 6.07 4.70
N SER A 352 1.41 7.26 4.69
CA SER A 352 2.86 7.45 4.80
C SER A 352 3.46 6.72 6.01
N THR A 353 2.80 6.80 7.16
CA THR A 353 3.24 6.12 8.39
C THR A 353 2.85 4.65 8.43
N ALA A 354 1.65 4.30 7.94
CA ALA A 354 1.21 2.90 7.87
C ALA A 354 2.15 2.06 6.99
N GLU A 355 2.49 2.57 5.80
CA GLU A 355 3.42 1.94 4.86
C GLU A 355 4.86 1.97 5.35
N SER A 356 5.27 2.99 6.12
CA SER A 356 6.59 2.97 6.78
C SER A 356 6.72 1.81 7.77
N ALA A 357 5.64 1.44 8.46
CA ALA A 357 5.66 0.33 9.41
C ALA A 357 5.73 -1.04 8.72
N SER A 358 4.88 -1.25 7.71
CA SER A 358 4.81 -2.50 6.97
C SER A 358 6.06 -2.74 6.13
N ILE A 359 6.54 -1.73 5.39
CA ILE A 359 7.75 -1.84 4.57
C ILE A 359 9.00 -2.06 5.43
N PHE A 360 9.07 -1.51 6.65
CA PHE A 360 10.18 -1.76 7.57
C PHE A 360 10.37 -3.26 7.83
N PHE A 361 9.28 -3.99 8.06
CA PHE A 361 9.31 -5.44 8.28
C PHE A 361 9.80 -6.19 7.04
N GLU A 362 9.40 -5.75 5.84
CA GLU A 362 9.91 -6.34 4.59
C GLU A 362 11.42 -6.19 4.46
N VAL A 363 11.93 -4.97 4.68
CA VAL A 363 13.36 -4.68 4.47
C VAL A 363 14.21 -5.41 5.51
N VAL A 364 13.71 -5.54 6.75
CA VAL A 364 14.32 -6.38 7.79
C VAL A 364 14.40 -7.84 7.34
N LEU A 365 13.29 -8.41 6.84
CA LEU A 365 13.25 -9.79 6.33
C LEU A 365 14.23 -9.97 5.17
N VAL A 366 14.17 -9.12 4.15
CA VAL A 366 14.96 -9.28 2.93
C VAL A 366 16.46 -9.12 3.22
N ASN A 367 16.84 -8.17 4.09
CA ASN A 367 18.22 -8.04 4.56
C ASN A 367 18.70 -9.29 5.30
N HIS A 368 17.83 -9.89 6.12
CA HIS A 368 18.14 -11.15 6.80
C HIS A 368 18.39 -12.26 5.77
N LEU A 369 17.46 -12.47 4.83
CA LEU A 369 17.57 -13.51 3.81
C LEU A 369 18.83 -13.38 2.95
N ILE A 370 19.19 -12.15 2.52
CA ILE A 370 20.43 -11.92 1.75
C ILE A 370 21.67 -12.26 2.59
N LYS A 371 21.66 -11.91 3.88
CA LYS A 371 22.78 -12.15 4.79
C LYS A 371 22.94 -13.64 5.13
N THR A 372 21.84 -14.38 5.21
CA THR A 372 21.82 -15.81 5.59
C THR A 372 21.70 -16.77 4.40
N ALA A 373 21.69 -16.25 3.17
CA ALA A 373 21.63 -17.05 1.95
C ALA A 373 22.70 -18.15 1.94
N GLU A 374 22.27 -19.39 1.71
CA GLU A 374 23.13 -20.59 1.84
C GLU A 374 24.20 -20.68 0.75
N ASN A 375 23.96 -20.05 -0.40
CA ASN A 375 24.86 -20.07 -1.54
C ASN A 375 24.79 -18.76 -2.35
N THR A 376 25.79 -18.57 -3.21
CA THR A 376 25.93 -17.36 -4.04
C THR A 376 24.75 -17.14 -4.98
N GLU A 377 24.18 -18.20 -5.56
CA GLU A 377 23.06 -18.09 -6.50
C GLU A 377 21.78 -17.59 -5.82
N MET A 378 21.47 -18.12 -4.63
CA MET A 378 20.36 -17.64 -3.80
C MET A 378 20.58 -16.17 -3.40
N LYS A 379 21.80 -15.81 -3.00
CA LYS A 379 22.14 -14.42 -2.65
C LYS A 379 21.95 -13.47 -3.83
N LYS A 380 22.41 -13.88 -5.01
CA LYS A 380 22.26 -13.14 -6.27
C LYS A 380 20.79 -12.95 -6.64
N ALA A 381 19.97 -14.00 -6.53
CA ALA A 381 18.53 -13.92 -6.80
C ALA A 381 17.81 -12.95 -5.85
N LEU A 382 18.12 -13.00 -4.55
CA LEU A 382 17.54 -12.11 -3.53
C LEU A 382 17.98 -10.65 -3.74
N LEU A 383 19.24 -10.40 -4.08
CA LEU A 383 19.74 -9.06 -4.42
C LEU A 383 19.07 -8.51 -5.68
N SER A 384 18.97 -9.31 -6.75
CA SER A 384 18.25 -8.93 -7.98
C SER A 384 16.80 -8.57 -7.68
N TRP A 385 16.10 -9.42 -6.92
CA TRP A 385 14.73 -9.15 -6.48
C TRP A 385 14.62 -7.83 -5.71
N LYS A 386 15.52 -7.58 -4.74
CA LYS A 386 15.53 -6.35 -3.93
C LYS A 386 15.82 -5.09 -4.76
N ILE A 387 16.74 -5.17 -5.72
CA ILE A 387 17.06 -4.07 -6.64
C ILE A 387 15.86 -3.76 -7.54
N ARG A 388 15.19 -4.79 -8.07
CA ARG A 388 13.97 -4.62 -8.87
C ARG A 388 12.84 -4.01 -8.07
N ASN A 389 12.68 -4.43 -6.81
CA ASN A 389 11.69 -3.82 -5.91
C ASN A 389 12.01 -2.33 -5.67
N SER A 390 13.30 -1.95 -5.58
CA SER A 390 13.70 -0.54 -5.54
C SER A 390 13.22 0.22 -6.78
N PHE A 391 13.34 -0.34 -7.99
CA PHE A 391 12.82 0.32 -9.20
C PHE A 391 11.32 0.56 -9.12
N ASN A 392 10.55 -0.38 -8.55
CA ASN A 392 9.12 -0.16 -8.32
C ASN A 392 8.89 1.03 -7.37
N TYR A 393 9.48 1.00 -6.18
CA TYR A 393 9.25 2.01 -5.14
C TYR A 393 9.79 3.39 -5.48
N VAL A 394 10.93 3.52 -6.16
CA VAL A 394 11.56 4.84 -6.40
C VAL A 394 11.51 5.32 -7.85
N MET A 395 11.20 4.44 -8.82
CA MET A 395 11.10 4.82 -10.24
C MET A 395 9.67 4.70 -10.77
N ALA A 396 9.02 3.53 -10.64
CA ALA A 396 7.66 3.34 -11.15
C ALA A 396 6.64 4.25 -10.43
N ILE A 397 6.69 4.30 -9.09
CA ILE A 397 5.83 5.20 -8.32
C ILE A 397 6.13 6.67 -8.61
N ARG A 398 7.40 7.02 -8.84
CA ARG A 398 7.79 8.37 -9.25
C ARG A 398 7.16 8.74 -10.60
N ALA A 399 7.12 7.83 -11.55
CA ALA A 399 6.41 8.02 -12.81
C ALA A 399 4.91 8.24 -12.58
N SER A 400 4.26 7.41 -11.76
CA SER A 400 2.84 7.57 -11.41
C SER A 400 2.54 8.92 -10.75
N PHE A 401 3.38 9.36 -9.81
CA PHE A 401 3.26 10.66 -9.15
C PHE A 401 3.41 11.82 -10.15
N GLN A 402 4.42 11.77 -11.02
CA GLN A 402 4.67 12.80 -12.03
C GLN A 402 3.53 12.87 -13.05
N PHE A 403 3.03 11.71 -13.50
CA PHE A 403 1.86 11.63 -14.38
C PHE A 403 0.64 12.29 -13.74
N GLU A 404 0.28 11.90 -12.52
CA GLU A 404 -0.91 12.41 -11.83
C GLU A 404 -0.81 13.93 -11.57
N LYS A 405 0.39 14.41 -11.19
CA LYS A 405 0.65 15.85 -11.03
C LYS A 405 0.44 16.58 -12.36
N SER A 406 1.06 16.12 -13.44
CA SER A 406 0.93 16.76 -14.75
C SER A 406 -0.50 16.69 -15.30
N PHE A 407 -1.20 15.58 -15.07
CA PHE A 407 -2.59 15.42 -15.47
C PHE A 407 -3.50 16.44 -14.78
N TYR A 408 -3.37 16.64 -13.46
CA TYR A 408 -4.16 17.65 -12.76
C TYR A 408 -3.87 19.08 -13.23
N GLU A 409 -2.63 19.41 -13.57
CA GLU A 409 -2.28 20.71 -14.14
C GLU A 409 -2.90 20.93 -15.53
N GLU A 410 -2.93 19.91 -16.39
CA GLU A 410 -3.61 20.01 -17.68
C GLU A 410 -5.13 20.06 -17.53
N CYS A 411 -5.71 19.29 -16.59
CA CYS A 411 -7.15 19.34 -16.31
C CYS A 411 -7.65 20.71 -15.84
N LYS A 412 -6.80 21.54 -15.20
CA LYS A 412 -7.14 22.93 -14.86
C LYS A 412 -7.42 23.79 -16.11
N LYS A 413 -6.89 23.41 -17.28
CA LYS A 413 -7.05 24.14 -18.55
C LYS A 413 -8.24 23.67 -19.38
N GLY A 414 -8.76 22.47 -19.10
CA GLY A 414 -9.89 21.87 -19.80
C GLY A 414 -9.78 20.34 -19.88
N PRO A 415 -10.72 19.67 -20.57
CA PRO A 415 -10.64 18.24 -20.79
C PRO A 415 -9.38 17.84 -21.59
N VAL A 416 -8.67 16.84 -21.10
CA VAL A 416 -7.43 16.30 -21.69
C VAL A 416 -7.78 15.09 -22.56
N SER A 417 -7.39 15.07 -23.82
CA SER A 417 -7.68 13.95 -24.73
C SER A 417 -6.92 12.68 -24.33
N ALA A 418 -7.41 11.50 -24.74
CA ALA A 418 -6.73 10.23 -24.46
C ALA A 418 -5.27 10.23 -24.97
N HIS A 419 -5.02 10.82 -26.15
CA HIS A 419 -3.69 10.98 -26.72
C HIS A 419 -2.76 11.86 -25.88
N GLU A 420 -3.28 12.93 -25.28
CA GLU A 420 -2.51 13.78 -24.38
C GLU A 420 -2.21 13.07 -23.07
N ILE A 421 -3.17 12.32 -22.51
CA ILE A 421 -2.96 11.50 -21.30
C ILE A 421 -1.88 10.44 -21.54
N GLU A 422 -1.88 9.77 -22.70
CA GLU A 422 -0.82 8.84 -23.11
C GLU A 422 0.55 9.51 -23.13
N LYS A 423 0.65 10.71 -23.74
CA LYS A 423 1.91 11.48 -23.77
C LYS A 423 2.40 11.86 -22.37
N LEU A 424 1.50 12.30 -21.49
CA LEU A 424 1.84 12.61 -20.10
C LEU A 424 2.36 11.36 -19.36
N SER A 425 1.72 10.22 -19.58
CA SER A 425 2.10 8.93 -18.99
C SER A 425 3.49 8.47 -19.46
N ILE A 426 3.77 8.56 -20.76
CA ILE A 426 5.09 8.21 -21.33
C ILE A 426 6.16 9.18 -20.83
N ALA A 427 5.93 10.49 -20.88
CA ALA A 427 6.91 11.49 -20.44
C ALA A 427 7.28 11.34 -18.96
N ALA A 428 6.31 10.98 -18.11
CA ALA A 428 6.55 10.70 -16.70
C ALA A 428 7.42 9.44 -16.51
N GLN A 429 7.21 8.39 -17.31
CA GLN A 429 8.05 7.21 -17.29
C GLN A 429 9.47 7.52 -17.80
N GLU A 430 9.60 8.18 -18.95
CA GLU A 430 10.89 8.60 -19.52
C GLU A 430 11.73 9.36 -18.49
N LYS A 431 11.14 10.33 -17.80
CA LYS A 431 11.80 11.09 -16.73
C LYS A 431 12.18 10.21 -15.55
N ALA A 432 11.28 9.36 -15.07
CA ALA A 432 11.52 8.51 -13.91
C ALA A 432 12.59 7.43 -14.17
N TYR A 433 12.71 6.95 -15.41
CA TYR A 433 13.69 5.96 -15.85
C TYR A 433 14.93 6.57 -16.50
N GLY A 434 15.08 7.90 -16.51
CA GLY A 434 16.25 8.58 -17.08
C GLY A 434 16.47 8.28 -18.56
N ASN A 435 15.39 8.07 -19.33
CA ASN A 435 15.40 7.67 -20.74
C ASN A 435 16.15 6.35 -21.01
N ALA A 436 16.27 5.47 -20.02
CA ALA A 436 17.07 4.25 -20.14
C ALA A 436 16.38 3.10 -20.88
N LEU A 437 15.06 3.18 -21.09
CA LEU A 437 14.24 2.15 -21.74
C LEU A 437 13.98 2.51 -23.20
N SER A 438 13.86 1.50 -24.06
CA SER A 438 13.54 1.69 -25.49
C SER A 438 12.04 1.82 -25.76
N GLU A 439 11.20 1.32 -24.87
CA GLU A 439 9.75 1.38 -24.97
C GLU A 439 9.12 1.50 -23.58
N TYR A 440 8.02 2.24 -23.50
CA TYR A 440 7.26 2.55 -22.28
C TYR A 440 5.80 2.10 -22.43
N GLN A 441 5.07 1.93 -21.32
CA GLN A 441 3.68 1.48 -21.38
C GLN A 441 2.71 2.69 -21.42
N PRO A 442 2.05 2.99 -22.56
CA PRO A 442 1.16 4.16 -22.68
C PRO A 442 -0.07 4.13 -21.76
N PHE A 443 -0.59 2.94 -21.43
CA PHE A 443 -1.88 2.76 -20.75
C PHE A 443 -1.78 2.44 -19.27
N VAL A 444 -0.67 2.75 -18.59
CA VAL A 444 -0.56 2.60 -17.11
C VAL A 444 -1.74 3.28 -16.41
N TRP A 445 -2.13 4.46 -16.90
CA TRP A 445 -3.25 5.24 -16.37
C TRP A 445 -4.62 4.55 -16.49
N MET A 446 -4.82 3.57 -17.38
CA MET A 446 -6.04 2.77 -17.46
C MET A 446 -5.97 1.50 -16.60
N LYS A 447 -4.75 1.01 -16.33
CA LYS A 447 -4.52 -0.25 -15.60
C LYS A 447 -4.59 -0.05 -14.10
N TYR A 448 -4.13 1.10 -13.61
CA TYR A 448 -3.92 1.39 -12.20
C TYR A 448 -5.16 2.06 -11.61
N ILE A 449 -5.86 1.32 -10.74
CA ILE A 449 -7.06 1.82 -10.04
C ILE A 449 -6.76 3.04 -9.17
N GLN A 450 -5.51 3.19 -8.72
CA GLN A 450 -5.05 4.23 -7.82
C GLN A 450 -5.33 5.65 -8.34
N PHE A 451 -5.38 5.86 -9.67
CA PHE A 451 -5.74 7.16 -10.24
C PHE A 451 -7.24 7.48 -10.13
N TYR A 452 -8.09 6.46 -9.93
CA TYR A 452 -9.54 6.56 -9.92
C TYR A 452 -10.16 6.46 -8.52
N ILE A 453 -9.41 6.07 -7.47
CA ILE A 453 -9.92 5.95 -6.08
C ILE A 453 -10.47 7.30 -5.61
N ALA A 454 -11.77 7.42 -5.39
CA ALA A 454 -12.50 8.69 -5.27
C ALA A 454 -11.85 9.70 -4.30
N ASP A 455 -11.43 9.22 -3.13
CA ASP A 455 -11.06 9.99 -1.95
C ASP A 455 -9.55 10.07 -1.67
N VAL A 456 -8.71 9.30 -2.37
CA VAL A 456 -7.26 9.26 -2.12
C VAL A 456 -6.46 9.64 -3.38
N PRO A 457 -6.37 10.93 -3.74
CA PRO A 457 -5.47 11.38 -4.80
C PRO A 457 -4.01 11.23 -4.37
N PHE A 458 -3.12 11.05 -5.35
CA PHE A 458 -1.69 10.82 -5.14
C PHE A 458 -1.39 9.62 -4.26
N TYR A 459 -2.21 8.56 -4.37
CA TYR A 459 -2.15 7.34 -3.56
C TYR A 459 -0.76 6.70 -3.48
N ASN A 460 0.06 6.82 -4.53
CA ASN A 460 1.26 6.01 -4.68
C ASN A 460 2.50 6.55 -3.92
N TYR A 461 2.72 7.87 -3.83
CA TYR A 461 3.98 8.39 -3.23
C TYR A 461 4.20 8.02 -1.75
N PRO A 462 3.16 7.80 -0.90
CA PRO A 462 3.33 7.34 0.48
C PRO A 462 4.10 6.01 0.58
N TYR A 463 4.02 5.14 -0.43
CA TYR A 463 4.83 3.93 -0.50
C TYR A 463 6.31 4.24 -0.74
N THR A 464 6.65 5.19 -1.61
CA THR A 464 8.04 5.65 -1.77
C THR A 464 8.56 6.28 -0.48
N PHE A 465 7.73 7.09 0.17
CA PHE A 465 8.05 7.67 1.46
C PHE A 465 8.36 6.58 2.48
N GLY A 466 7.45 5.60 2.65
CA GLY A 466 7.63 4.49 3.56
C GLY A 466 8.85 3.63 3.26
N TYR A 467 9.13 3.39 1.98
CA TYR A 467 10.32 2.66 1.53
C TYR A 467 11.62 3.37 1.92
N LEU A 468 11.74 4.65 1.58
CA LEU A 468 12.95 5.42 1.89
C LEU A 468 13.11 5.66 3.40
N VAL A 469 12.02 5.94 4.12
CA VAL A 469 12.04 6.04 5.59
C VAL A 469 12.50 4.73 6.22
N SER A 470 11.96 3.59 5.78
CA SER A 470 12.33 2.27 6.31
C SER A 470 13.83 1.97 6.12
N PHE A 471 14.36 2.22 4.93
CA PHE A 471 15.79 2.04 4.66
C PHE A 471 16.66 2.98 5.49
N SER A 472 16.28 4.26 5.61
CA SER A 472 17.02 5.24 6.42
C SER A 472 16.99 4.89 7.90
N LEU A 473 15.84 4.48 8.44
CA LEU A 473 15.71 4.03 9.83
C LEU A 473 16.56 2.78 10.10
N LEU A 474 16.70 1.87 9.14
CA LEU A 474 17.59 0.72 9.28
C LEU A 474 19.08 1.09 9.28
N GLU A 475 19.50 2.10 8.53
CA GLU A 475 20.86 2.64 8.67
C GLU A 475 21.06 3.27 10.06
N ILE A 476 20.07 4.02 10.56
CA ILE A 476 20.12 4.61 11.91
C ILE A 476 20.17 3.52 13.01
N MET A 477 19.40 2.44 12.86
CA MET A 477 19.45 1.30 13.77
C MET A 477 20.85 0.67 13.85
N LYS A 478 21.61 0.65 12.75
CA LYS A 478 23.00 0.15 12.75
C LYS A 478 23.94 1.06 13.54
N GLU A 479 23.65 2.36 13.60
CA GLU A 479 24.43 3.36 14.34
C GLU A 479 24.14 3.34 15.84
N ASN A 480 22.87 3.11 16.24
CA ASN A 480 22.45 3.04 17.64
C ASN A 480 21.35 1.98 17.83
N LYS A 481 21.77 0.74 18.11
CA LYS A 481 20.84 -0.40 18.21
C LYS A 481 20.02 -0.41 19.50
N ASP A 482 20.65 -0.08 20.63
CA ASP A 482 20.08 -0.36 21.96
C ASP A 482 18.82 0.46 22.27
N GLU A 483 18.71 1.67 21.72
CA GLU A 483 17.54 2.55 21.93
C GLU A 483 16.57 2.58 20.73
N PHE A 484 16.95 1.99 19.59
CA PHE A 484 16.19 2.13 18.35
C PHE A 484 14.77 1.59 18.49
N HIS A 485 14.61 0.36 18.99
CA HIS A 485 13.30 -0.29 19.07
C HIS A 485 12.34 0.47 19.98
N LEU A 486 12.81 0.97 21.13
CA LEU A 486 11.99 1.79 22.02
C LEU A 486 11.50 3.06 21.29
N ARG A 487 12.41 3.80 20.66
CA ARG A 487 12.06 5.02 19.90
C ARG A 487 11.11 4.74 18.75
N TYR A 488 11.33 3.64 18.01
CA TYR A 488 10.48 3.22 16.90
C TYR A 488 9.08 2.82 17.37
N LYS A 489 8.97 2.11 18.50
CA LYS A 489 7.68 1.77 19.11
C LYS A 489 6.90 3.01 19.54
N GLU A 490 7.56 3.98 20.18
CA GLU A 490 6.93 5.24 20.60
C GLU A 490 6.52 6.10 19.39
N PHE A 491 7.35 6.14 18.33
CA PHE A 491 7.03 6.77 17.06
C PHE A 491 5.75 6.18 16.45
N LEU A 492 5.68 4.85 16.29
CA LEU A 492 4.51 4.16 15.73
C LEU A 492 3.26 4.34 16.59
N ARG A 493 3.39 4.33 17.92
CA ARG A 493 2.26 4.51 18.83
C ARG A 493 1.58 5.88 18.68
N GLU A 494 2.34 6.91 18.32
CA GLU A 494 1.84 8.28 18.19
C GLU A 494 1.44 8.68 16.76
N THR A 495 1.57 7.78 15.77
CA THR A 495 1.16 8.07 14.39
C THR A 495 -0.32 8.45 14.34
N GLY A 496 -0.62 9.49 13.57
CA GLY A 496 -1.99 10.03 13.45
C GLY A 496 -2.41 10.97 14.59
N LYS A 497 -1.56 11.17 15.62
CA LYS A 497 -1.74 12.24 16.62
C LYS A 497 -1.01 13.53 16.26
N ALA A 498 0.03 13.43 15.45
CA ALA A 498 0.81 14.56 14.95
C ALA A 498 1.33 14.25 13.54
N PRO A 499 1.68 15.27 12.75
CA PRO A 499 2.37 15.09 11.46
C PRO A 499 3.63 14.22 11.61
N VAL A 500 3.92 13.38 10.60
CA VAL A 500 5.06 12.44 10.67
C VAL A 500 6.39 13.18 10.81
N GLU A 501 6.50 14.40 10.26
CA GLU A 501 7.67 15.27 10.46
C GLU A 501 7.94 15.58 11.94
N GLU A 502 6.90 15.92 12.70
CA GLU A 502 7.00 16.22 14.12
C GLU A 502 7.34 14.96 14.92
N LEU A 503 6.76 13.81 14.56
CA LEU A 503 7.04 12.53 15.20
C LEU A 503 8.49 12.07 14.96
N MET A 504 9.00 12.22 13.74
CA MET A 504 10.39 11.93 13.41
C MET A 504 11.35 12.83 14.18
N LYS A 505 11.02 14.12 14.32
CA LYS A 505 11.80 15.06 15.13
C LYS A 505 11.77 14.69 16.61
N LYS A 506 10.61 14.33 17.13
CA LYS A 506 10.42 13.98 18.55
C LYS A 506 11.17 12.71 18.96
N HIS A 507 11.05 11.63 18.19
CA HIS A 507 11.53 10.31 18.60
C HIS A 507 12.93 9.96 18.08
N PHE A 508 13.34 10.57 16.96
CA PHE A 508 14.64 10.29 16.35
C PHE A 508 15.56 11.51 16.23
N ASP A 509 15.09 12.71 16.61
CA ASP A 509 15.79 13.99 16.38
C ASP A 509 16.05 14.28 14.88
N ILE A 510 15.20 13.73 14.01
CA ILE A 510 15.36 13.82 12.55
C ILE A 510 14.45 14.89 11.98
N ASP A 511 15.04 15.77 11.18
CA ASP A 511 14.31 16.70 10.33
C ASP A 511 14.21 16.12 8.91
N LEU A 512 12.99 15.79 8.49
CA LEU A 512 12.72 15.19 7.18
C LEU A 512 12.94 16.17 6.02
N THR A 513 13.13 17.47 6.27
CA THR A 513 13.49 18.43 5.22
C THR A 513 14.97 18.35 4.84
N ASN A 514 15.78 17.59 5.59
CA ASN A 514 17.20 17.43 5.33
C ASN A 514 17.50 16.29 4.34
N TYR A 515 18.30 16.61 3.32
CA TYR A 515 18.80 15.66 2.34
C TYR A 515 19.52 14.46 2.96
N GLU A 516 20.28 14.69 4.04
CA GLU A 516 21.09 13.65 4.69
C GLU A 516 20.25 12.44 5.10
N PHE A 517 19.05 12.68 5.66
CA PHE A 517 18.14 11.60 6.04
C PHE A 517 17.75 10.73 4.85
N TRP A 518 17.30 11.34 3.75
CA TRP A 518 16.91 10.62 2.54
C TRP A 518 18.08 9.90 1.88
N SER A 519 19.28 10.49 1.93
CA SER A 519 20.47 9.89 1.33
C SER A 519 20.88 8.58 2.00
N LYS A 520 20.56 8.38 3.29
CA LYS A 520 20.83 7.12 4.01
C LYS A 520 20.17 5.92 3.33
N ALA A 521 18.94 6.07 2.80
CA ALA A 521 18.28 5.00 2.07
C ALA A 521 19.07 4.54 0.83
N PHE A 522 19.66 5.50 0.11
CA PHE A 522 20.45 5.24 -1.09
C PHE A 522 21.82 4.60 -0.79
N ILE A 523 22.36 4.73 0.42
CA ILE A 523 23.58 4.01 0.83
C ILE A 523 23.37 2.50 0.70
N GLN A 524 22.27 1.99 1.24
CA GLN A 524 21.97 0.55 1.19
C GLN A 524 21.56 0.12 -0.22
N ILE A 525 20.76 0.91 -0.96
CA ILE A 525 20.42 0.59 -2.36
C ILE A 525 21.69 0.51 -3.22
N HIS A 526 22.63 1.43 -3.06
CA HIS A 526 23.91 1.40 -3.78
C HIS A 526 24.74 0.19 -3.39
N ARG A 527 24.81 -0.14 -2.09
CA ARG A 527 25.50 -1.35 -1.61
C ARG A 527 24.91 -2.62 -2.21
N ASP A 528 23.58 -2.73 -2.27
CA ASP A 528 22.90 -3.88 -2.88
C ASP A 528 23.25 -4.00 -4.38
N ILE A 529 23.24 -2.87 -5.10
CA ILE A 529 23.64 -2.82 -6.52
C ILE A 529 25.11 -3.22 -6.69
N ASP A 530 26.02 -2.66 -5.90
CA ASP A 530 27.45 -2.93 -5.99
C ASP A 530 27.77 -4.39 -5.65
N GLU A 531 27.12 -4.93 -4.63
CA GLU A 531 27.26 -6.34 -4.25
C GLU A 531 26.73 -7.26 -5.35
N TYR A 532 25.56 -6.97 -5.91
CA TYR A 532 25.02 -7.73 -7.03
C TYR A 532 25.95 -7.71 -8.26
N LEU A 533 26.50 -6.54 -8.60
CA LEU A 533 27.46 -6.38 -9.70
C LEU A 533 28.77 -7.16 -9.50
N GLN A 534 29.17 -7.43 -8.25
CA GLN A 534 30.34 -8.26 -7.96
C GLN A 534 30.07 -9.76 -8.11
N LEU A 535 28.80 -10.17 -8.13
CA LEU A 535 28.36 -11.57 -8.23
C LEU A 535 28.00 -12.01 -9.66
N ILE A 536 28.08 -11.10 -10.65
CA ILE A 536 27.72 -11.37 -12.05
C ILE A 536 28.93 -11.50 -12.97
#